data_AF-A0A7K6NVC2-F1
#
_entry.id   AF-A0A7K6NVC2-F1
#
_cell.length_a   1.000
_cell.length_b   1.000
_cell.length_c   1.000
_cell.angle_alpha   90.00
_cell.angle_beta   90.00
_cell.angle_gamma   90.00
#
_symmetry.space_group_name_H-M   'P 1'
#
loop_
_entity.id
_entity.type
_entity.pdbx_description
1 polymer ?
#
loop_
_entity_poly.entity_id
_entity_poly.type
_entity_poly.pdbx_seq_one_letter_code
_entity_poly.pdbx_strand_id
1 'polypeptide(L)'
;VSDYGLTNWRKQQLRADLQNCNLRNCQDLVYLPPEILEGGLPSQEGDIYSFGILCWESLSRRKPFEGQTTLLEGLTGISSLQPGILGTFGPSNLPERNRLLHLITLCWHQEPDNRP
;
A
#
# COMPACT_ATOMS: atom_id res chain seq x y z
N VAL A 1 -7.33 4.90 -15.33
CA VAL A 1 -5.89 5.24 -15.22
C VAL A 1 -5.58 6.32 -16.25
N SER A 2 -5.07 7.49 -15.84
CA SER A 2 -4.98 8.67 -16.73
C SER A 2 -3.69 9.50 -16.60
N ASP A 3 -2.69 9.08 -15.82
CA ASP A 3 -1.53 9.92 -15.49
C ASP A 3 -0.17 9.25 -15.79
N TYR A 4 0.03 8.86 -17.06
CA TYR A 4 1.26 8.20 -17.53
C TYR A 4 2.39 9.18 -17.88
N GLY A 5 2.09 10.47 -18.08
CA GLY A 5 3.05 11.49 -18.56
C GLY A 5 4.04 11.99 -17.51
N LEU A 6 3.85 11.63 -16.23
CA LEU A 6 4.61 12.18 -15.11
C LEU A 6 5.58 11.18 -14.47
N THR A 7 5.85 10.02 -15.06
CA THR A 7 6.68 8.97 -14.43
C THR A 7 8.06 9.46 -13.99
N ASN A 8 8.76 10.24 -14.81
CA ASN A 8 10.08 10.79 -14.44
C ASN A 8 10.00 11.95 -13.45
N TRP A 9 8.96 12.77 -13.55
CA TRP A 9 8.73 13.89 -12.63
C TRP A 9 8.35 13.38 -11.24
N ARG A 10 7.46 12.38 -11.16
CA ARG A 10 7.11 11.65 -9.94
C ARG A 10 8.32 10.99 -9.30
N LYS A 11 9.28 10.43 -10.05
CA LYS A 11 10.52 9.88 -9.46
C LYS A 11 11.34 10.93 -8.71
N GLN A 12 11.47 12.13 -9.28
CA GLN A 12 12.20 13.23 -8.64
C GLN A 12 11.42 13.82 -7.46
N GLN A 13 10.12 14.01 -7.63
CA GLN A 13 9.20 14.49 -6.59
C GLN A 13 9.16 13.53 -5.40
N LEU A 14 9.01 12.22 -5.64
CA LEU A 14 8.96 11.19 -4.61
C LEU A 14 10.23 11.18 -3.75
N ARG A 15 11.41 11.29 -4.37
CA ARG A 15 12.67 11.37 -3.62
C ARG A 15 12.76 12.65 -2.79
N ALA A 16 12.31 13.77 -3.33
CA ALA A 16 12.25 15.03 -2.59
C ALA A 16 11.24 14.97 -1.45
N ASP A 17 10.10 14.31 -1.65
CA ASP A 17 9.04 14.12 -0.65
C ASP A 17 9.50 13.16 0.46
N LEU A 18 10.19 12.06 0.12
CA LEU A 18 10.83 11.17 1.11
C LEU A 18 11.89 11.91 1.94
N GLN A 19 12.66 12.80 1.31
CA GLN A 19 13.71 13.58 1.99
C GLN A 19 13.17 14.76 2.82
N ASN A 20 12.05 15.36 2.40
CA ASN A 20 11.42 16.51 3.07
C ASN A 20 10.15 16.14 3.85
N CYS A 21 9.90 14.85 4.11
CA CYS A 21 8.66 14.36 4.71
C CYS A 21 8.48 14.95 6.12
N ASN A 22 7.75 16.06 6.20
CA ASN A 22 7.18 16.57 7.43
C ASN A 22 5.97 15.68 7.73
N LEU A 23 6.04 14.87 8.80
CA LEU A 23 5.21 13.67 9.06
C LEU A 23 3.69 13.77 8.82
N ARG A 24 3.13 14.97 8.65
CA ARG A 24 1.69 15.24 8.49
C ARG A 24 1.13 15.00 7.08
N ASN A 25 1.96 15.00 6.02
CA ASN A 25 1.49 14.86 4.63
C ASN A 25 1.84 13.51 3.98
N CYS A 26 2.47 12.58 4.69
CA CYS A 26 3.02 11.36 4.09
C CYS A 26 1.99 10.20 3.99
N GLN A 27 0.68 10.51 3.97
CA GLN A 27 -0.38 9.49 3.85
C GLN A 27 -0.29 8.69 2.54
N ASP A 28 0.30 9.27 1.49
CA ASP A 28 0.47 8.58 0.22
C ASP A 28 1.65 7.59 0.23
N LEU A 29 2.55 7.66 1.22
CA LEU A 29 3.70 6.74 1.32
C LEU A 29 3.30 5.30 1.67
N VAL A 30 2.06 5.12 2.15
CA VAL A 30 1.48 3.82 2.53
C VAL A 30 1.25 2.92 1.32
N TYR A 31 1.05 3.53 0.16
CA TYR A 31 0.90 2.83 -1.12
C TYR A 31 2.26 2.46 -1.70
N LEU A 32 3.35 3.07 -1.23
CA LEU A 32 4.68 2.71 -1.69
C LEU A 32 5.13 1.40 -1.04
N PRO A 33 5.72 0.50 -1.81
CA PRO A 33 6.26 -0.73 -1.28
C PRO A 33 7.55 -0.44 -0.48
N PRO A 34 7.91 -1.33 0.47
CA PRO A 34 9.06 -1.14 1.37
C PRO A 34 10.37 -0.88 0.62
N GLU A 35 10.63 -1.59 -0.48
CA GLU A 35 11.85 -1.45 -1.26
C GLU A 35 11.98 -0.06 -1.91
N ILE A 36 10.87 0.64 -2.19
CA ILE A 36 10.89 2.00 -2.73
C ILE A 36 11.18 3.02 -1.63
N LEU A 37 10.66 2.78 -0.42
CA LEU A 37 10.94 3.61 0.75
C LEU A 37 12.42 3.54 1.15
N GLU A 38 13.06 2.40 0.92
CA GLU A 38 14.50 2.19 1.11
C GLU A 38 15.37 2.78 -0.02
N GLY A 39 14.75 3.39 -1.05
CA GLY A 39 15.44 4.04 -2.16
C GLY A 39 15.65 3.17 -3.39
N GLY A 40 14.97 2.02 -3.46
CA GLY A 40 14.94 1.14 -4.62
C GLY A 40 14.29 1.77 -5.86
N LEU A 41 14.19 0.96 -6.92
CA LEU A 41 13.65 1.38 -8.20
C LEU A 41 12.21 0.87 -8.37
N PRO A 42 11.30 1.67 -8.96
CA PRO A 42 9.95 1.21 -9.30
C PRO A 42 10.00 -0.07 -10.14
N SER A 43 9.18 -1.03 -9.74
CA SER A 43 9.07 -2.34 -10.39
C SER A 43 7.60 -2.74 -10.53
N GLN A 44 7.34 -3.79 -11.32
CA GLN A 44 5.99 -4.32 -11.48
C GLN A 44 5.44 -4.84 -10.15
N GLU A 45 6.31 -5.47 -9.35
CA GLU A 45 6.00 -5.99 -8.02
C GLU A 45 5.66 -4.85 -7.05
N GLY A 46 6.26 -3.68 -7.22
CA GLY A 46 5.90 -2.46 -6.49
C GLY A 46 4.51 -1.93 -6.87
N ASP A 47 4.14 -2.01 -8.15
CA ASP A 47 2.79 -1.67 -8.60
C ASP A 47 1.73 -2.65 -8.03
N ILE A 48 2.08 -3.94 -7.93
CA ILE A 48 1.22 -4.99 -7.32
C ILE A 48 0.99 -4.70 -5.83
N TYR A 49 2.02 -4.28 -5.09
CA TYR A 49 1.87 -3.84 -3.70
C TYR A 49 0.90 -2.67 -3.57
N SER A 50 1.11 -1.64 -4.37
CA SER A 50 0.25 -0.45 -4.40
C SER A 50 -1.21 -0.81 -4.67
N PHE A 51 -1.43 -1.75 -5.60
CA PHE A 51 -2.74 -2.28 -5.92
C PHE A 51 -3.40 -3.02 -4.74
N GLY A 52 -2.65 -3.84 -4.00
CA GLY A 52 -3.16 -4.52 -2.80
C GLY A 52 -3.69 -3.55 -1.75
N ILE A 53 -2.93 -2.49 -1.46
CA ILE A 53 -3.33 -1.44 -0.51
C ILE A 53 -4.59 -0.70 -0.98
N LEU A 54 -4.70 -0.39 -2.28
CA LEU A 54 -5.90 0.25 -2.85
C LEU A 54 -7.13 -0.65 -2.81
N CYS A 55 -6.98 -1.95 -3.08
CA CYS A 55 -8.06 -2.93 -2.95
C CYS A 55 -8.53 -3.02 -1.49
N TRP A 56 -7.61 -3.02 -0.54
CA TRP A 56 -7.94 -2.98 0.88
C TRP A 56 -8.70 -1.71 1.27
N GLU A 57 -8.20 -0.52 0.89
CA GLU A 57 -8.86 0.77 1.15
C GLU A 57 -10.29 0.77 0.59
N SER A 58 -10.45 0.23 -0.62
CA SER A 58 -11.75 0.15 -1.30
C SER A 58 -12.74 -0.75 -0.58
N LEU A 59 -12.29 -1.91 -0.06
CA LEU A 59 -13.13 -2.87 0.66
C LEU A 59 -13.43 -2.41 2.09
N SER A 60 -12.45 -1.83 2.77
CA SER A 60 -12.60 -1.33 4.14
C SER A 60 -13.38 -0.02 4.20
N ARG A 61 -13.41 0.73 3.09
CA ARG A 61 -13.96 2.10 2.98
C ARG A 61 -13.32 3.06 3.97
N ARG A 62 -12.08 2.78 4.37
CA ARG A 62 -11.30 3.55 5.34
C ARG A 62 -9.97 3.90 4.70
N LYS A 63 -9.49 5.11 4.97
CA LYS A 63 -8.14 5.48 4.62
C LYS A 63 -7.16 4.56 5.35
N PRO A 64 -6.11 4.06 4.70
CA PRO A 64 -5.02 3.39 5.41
C PRO A 64 -4.54 4.31 6.52
N PHE A 65 -4.55 3.78 7.76
CA PHE A 65 -3.98 4.45 8.94
C PHE A 65 -4.65 5.74 9.41
N GLU A 66 -5.95 5.87 9.16
CA GLU A 66 -6.77 6.90 9.77
C GLU A 66 -6.62 6.85 11.32
N GLY A 67 -5.90 7.84 11.89
CA GLY A 67 -5.66 7.97 13.33
C GLY A 67 -4.26 7.58 13.84
N GLN A 68 -3.34 7.14 12.98
CA GLN A 68 -1.95 6.88 13.39
C GLN A 68 -1.08 8.13 13.27
N THR A 69 -0.20 8.32 14.25
CA THR A 69 0.54 9.58 14.42
C THR A 69 1.86 9.61 13.67
N THR A 70 2.40 8.45 13.33
CA THR A 70 3.68 8.33 12.63
C THR A 70 3.62 7.34 11.47
N LEU A 71 4.40 7.63 10.43
CA LEU A 71 4.53 6.78 9.25
C LEU A 71 5.05 5.38 9.61
N LEU A 72 5.98 5.30 10.57
CA LEU A 72 6.57 4.04 11.03
C LEU A 72 5.53 3.12 11.67
N GLU A 73 4.61 3.67 12.47
CA GLU A 73 3.47 2.92 13.04
C GLU A 73 2.55 2.41 11.92
N GLY A 74 2.34 3.21 10.88
CA GLY A 74 1.62 2.79 9.69
C GLY A 74 2.29 1.62 8.98
N LEU A 75 3.54 1.76 8.55
CA LEU A 75 4.25 0.70 7.83
C LEU A 75 4.36 -0.60 8.61
N THR A 76 4.66 -0.52 9.91
CA THR A 76 4.65 -1.70 10.79
C THR A 76 3.24 -2.28 10.94
N GLY A 77 2.21 -1.45 10.89
CA GLY A 77 0.80 -1.81 10.77
C GLY A 77 0.46 -2.61 9.51
N ILE A 78 0.97 -2.25 8.33
CA ILE A 78 0.81 -3.06 7.10
C ILE A 78 1.52 -4.40 7.22
N SER A 79 2.75 -4.41 7.72
CA SER A 79 3.48 -5.67 7.94
C SER A 79 2.77 -6.59 8.94
N SER A 80 1.98 -6.02 9.86
CA SER A 80 1.22 -6.74 10.88
C SER A 80 -0.27 -6.87 10.59
N LEU A 81 -0.76 -6.39 9.43
CA LEU A 81 -2.13 -6.59 8.94
C LEU A 81 -2.33 -8.08 8.63
N GLN A 82 -2.53 -8.86 9.70
CA GLN A 82 -2.82 -10.27 9.60
C GLN A 82 -4.13 -10.49 8.83
N PRO A 83 -4.27 -11.65 8.15
CA PRO A 83 -5.51 -12.05 7.47
C PRO A 83 -6.78 -11.92 8.34
N GLY A 84 -6.63 -11.99 9.67
CA GLY A 84 -7.72 -11.84 10.63
C GLY A 84 -8.36 -10.44 10.67
N ILE A 85 -7.58 -9.37 10.43
CA ILE A 85 -8.11 -7.99 10.36
C ILE A 85 -8.84 -7.79 9.04
N LEU A 86 -8.34 -8.39 7.96
CA LEU A 86 -9.00 -8.36 6.65
C LEU A 86 -10.37 -9.06 6.66
N GLY A 87 -10.49 -10.10 7.49
CA GLY A 87 -11.73 -10.87 7.68
C GLY A 87 -12.87 -10.10 8.34
N THR A 88 -12.64 -8.95 8.99
CA THR A 88 -13.70 -8.14 9.62
C THR A 88 -14.21 -7.00 8.74
N PHE A 89 -13.48 -6.64 7.69
CA PHE A 89 -13.83 -5.54 6.81
C PHE A 89 -14.33 -6.06 5.45
N GLY A 90 -15.27 -5.33 4.86
CA GLY A 90 -15.92 -5.67 3.61
C GLY A 90 -17.26 -6.43 3.75
N PRO A 91 -18.14 -6.30 2.74
CA PRO A 91 -19.49 -6.87 2.78
C PRO A 91 -19.48 -8.41 2.88
N SER A 92 -20.27 -8.96 3.81
CA SER A 92 -20.39 -10.42 4.01
C SER A 92 -20.96 -11.15 2.78
N ASN A 93 -21.65 -10.44 1.89
CA ASN A 93 -22.29 -10.96 0.68
C ASN A 93 -21.40 -10.85 -0.58
N LEU A 94 -20.08 -10.69 -0.42
CA LEU A 94 -19.17 -10.61 -1.56
C LEU A 94 -18.88 -12.01 -2.17
N PRO A 95 -19.12 -12.22 -3.48
CA PRO A 95 -18.77 -13.48 -4.13
C PRO A 95 -17.26 -13.70 -4.09
N GLU A 96 -16.84 -14.95 -3.88
CA GLU A 96 -15.43 -15.35 -3.75
C GLU A 96 -14.61 -14.55 -2.72
N ARG A 97 -15.26 -14.00 -1.68
CA ARG A 97 -14.64 -13.16 -0.65
C ARG A 97 -13.27 -13.69 -0.19
N ASN A 98 -13.20 -14.95 0.23
CA ASN A 98 -11.97 -15.52 0.77
C ASN A 98 -10.82 -15.54 -0.24
N ARG A 99 -11.12 -15.76 -1.53
CA ARG A 99 -10.12 -15.73 -2.59
C ARG A 99 -9.63 -14.31 -2.85
N LEU A 100 -10.54 -13.34 -2.89
CA LEU A 100 -10.17 -11.94 -3.06
C LEU A 100 -9.32 -11.45 -1.88
N LEU A 101 -9.73 -11.75 -0.64
CA LEU A 101 -8.98 -11.39 0.55
C LEU A 101 -7.59 -12.04 0.56
N HIS A 102 -7.50 -13.31 0.19
CA HIS A 102 -6.21 -14.00 0.04
C HIS A 102 -5.32 -13.33 -1.01
N LEU A 103 -5.87 -12.98 -2.19
CA LEU A 103 -5.12 -12.29 -3.24
C LEU A 103 -4.60 -10.93 -2.76
N ILE A 104 -5.46 -10.11 -2.15
CA ILE A 104 -5.07 -8.81 -1.60
C ILE A 104 -3.95 -8.97 -0.56
N THR A 105 -4.03 -10.04 0.25
CA THR A 105 -3.00 -10.34 1.25
C THR A 105 -1.65 -10.70 0.62
N LEU A 106 -1.65 -11.36 -0.54
CA LEU A 106 -0.41 -11.68 -1.26
C LEU A 106 0.18 -10.45 -1.96
N CYS A 107 -0.67 -9.54 -2.47
CA CYS A 107 -0.22 -8.37 -3.21
C CYS A 107 0.71 -7.46 -2.38
N TRP A 108 0.48 -7.33 -1.07
CA TRP A 108 1.28 -6.45 -0.20
C TRP A 108 2.38 -7.18 0.59
N HIS A 109 2.85 -8.33 0.10
CA HIS A 109 3.95 -9.06 0.73
C HIS A 109 5.22 -8.19 0.80
N GLN A 110 6.03 -8.30 1.87
CA GLN A 110 7.23 -7.47 2.03
C GLN A 110 8.26 -7.76 0.92
N GLU A 111 8.60 -9.03 0.73
CA GLU A 111 9.44 -9.47 -0.38
C GLU A 111 8.72 -9.31 -1.74
N PRO A 112 9.30 -8.58 -2.71
CA PRO A 112 8.71 -8.38 -4.04
C PRO A 112 8.44 -9.68 -4.79
N ASP A 113 9.36 -10.65 -4.71
CA ASP A 113 9.27 -11.92 -5.44
C ASP A 113 8.12 -12.84 -4.96
N ASN A 114 7.59 -12.56 -3.77
CA ASN A 114 6.46 -13.32 -3.21
C ASN A 114 5.10 -12.68 -3.55
N ARG A 115 5.11 -11.53 -4.24
CA ARG A 115 3.90 -10.89 -4.76
C ARG A 115 3.51 -11.58 -6.08
N PRO A 116 2.20 -11.78 -6.33
CA PRO A 116 1.70 -12.50 -7.51
C PRO A 116 1.83 -11.74 -8.82
#